data_AF-A0A6M0T110-F1
#
_entry.id   AF-A0A6M0T110-F1
#
_cell.length_a   1.000
_cell.length_b   1.000
_cell.length_c   1.000
_cell.angle_alpha   90.00
_cell.angle_beta   90.00
_cell.angle_gamma   90.00
#
_symmetry.space_group_name_H-M   'P 1'
#
loop_
_entity.id
_entity.type
_entity.pdbx_description
1 polymer ?
#
loop_
_entity_poly.entity_id
_entity_poly.type
_entity_poly.pdbx_seq_one_letter_code
_entity_poly.pdbx_strand_id
1 'polypeptide(L)'
;MFQRSMGSYSPNIKSERDTYSNCSFFGARDIPINIDANEIKKLIDIFFQAREEFKNVIKRRLTDSQIKEEENREIKRTNIELKNKINNISQDYYKNVIRCRIPYFNEIKDYLGDSENENENERYIYISETINESLIAYKKEFPEFDKALDYLIKKSIELIEVKFGDLSISEKNMIKIIIAYMYYYCDLGENYEDKTK
;
A
#
# COMPACT_ATOMS: atom_id res chain seq x y z
N MET A 1 37.12 -49.78 40.16
CA MET A 1 37.53 -48.63 39.34
C MET A 1 36.28 -48.07 38.67
N PHE A 2 35.99 -46.79 38.89
CA PHE A 2 35.00 -45.91 38.21
C PHE A 2 33.47 -46.04 38.49
N GLN A 3 33.00 -45.07 39.30
CA GLN A 3 31.82 -44.17 39.21
C GLN A 3 31.20 -44.00 37.79
N ARG A 4 29.95 -43.57 37.49
CA ARG A 4 28.82 -42.81 38.11
C ARG A 4 27.60 -42.98 37.15
N SER A 5 26.37 -43.28 37.60
CA SER A 5 25.19 -42.40 37.83
C SER A 5 24.41 -41.80 36.62
N MET A 6 23.07 -41.94 36.71
CA MET A 6 21.94 -41.10 36.20
C MET A 6 21.18 -41.52 34.94
N GLY A 7 19.84 -41.47 35.05
CA GLY A 7 18.93 -41.24 33.92
C GLY A 7 17.58 -41.96 33.99
N SER A 8 16.59 -41.35 34.62
CA SER A 8 15.17 -41.76 34.59
C SER A 8 14.53 -41.57 33.22
N TYR A 9 13.88 -42.61 32.70
CA TYR A 9 13.12 -42.59 31.45
C TYR A 9 11.73 -41.94 31.63
N SER A 10 11.44 -40.91 30.83
CA SER A 10 10.09 -40.43 30.50
C SER A 10 9.87 -40.54 28.98
N PRO A 11 8.68 -40.92 28.49
CA PRO A 11 8.46 -41.12 27.05
C PRO A 11 8.29 -39.80 26.31
N ASN A 12 8.98 -39.68 25.17
CA ASN A 12 8.87 -38.60 24.21
C ASN A 12 7.46 -38.56 23.57
N ILE A 13 6.70 -37.50 23.83
CA ILE A 13 5.64 -37.04 22.93
C ILE A 13 6.30 -36.01 22.00
N LYS A 14 6.54 -36.40 20.75
CA LYS A 14 6.98 -35.48 19.70
C LYS A 14 5.80 -34.54 19.37
N SER A 15 5.89 -33.28 19.77
CA SER A 15 5.08 -32.23 19.17
C SER A 15 5.73 -31.83 17.84
N GLU A 16 5.07 -32.11 16.73
CA GLU A 16 5.33 -31.42 15.45
C GLU A 16 5.12 -29.92 15.67
N ARG A 17 6.22 -29.21 15.90
CA ARG A 17 6.32 -27.77 15.69
C ARG A 17 7.26 -27.60 14.51
N ASP A 18 6.69 -27.77 13.32
CA ASP A 18 7.32 -27.35 12.09
C ASP A 18 7.42 -25.83 12.12
N THR A 19 8.62 -25.39 12.47
CA THR A 19 9.37 -24.27 11.89
C THR A 19 8.66 -23.48 10.79
N TYR A 20 7.86 -22.48 11.16
CA TYR A 20 7.89 -21.21 10.44
C TYR A 20 8.87 -20.29 11.14
N SER A 21 10.12 -20.50 10.73
CA SER A 21 11.27 -19.69 11.06
C SER A 21 11.00 -18.23 10.67
N ASN A 22 11.05 -17.35 11.66
CA ASN A 22 11.61 -16.01 11.59
C ASN A 22 11.25 -15.16 10.35
N CYS A 23 10.15 -14.44 10.44
CA CYS A 23 10.08 -13.08 9.90
C CYS A 23 9.59 -12.12 10.99
N SER A 24 10.35 -12.05 12.09
CA SER A 24 10.19 -11.03 13.12
C SER A 24 10.82 -9.73 12.62
N PHE A 25 10.05 -8.92 11.90
CA PHE A 25 10.39 -7.52 11.69
C PHE A 25 9.17 -6.65 12.05
N PHE A 26 9.29 -6.02 13.22
CA PHE A 26 8.33 -5.20 13.96
C PHE A 26 7.32 -5.93 14.85
N GLY A 27 7.65 -6.01 16.14
CA GLY A 27 6.66 -6.05 17.22
C GLY A 27 5.96 -4.69 17.37
N ALA A 28 5.34 -4.21 16.29
CA ALA A 28 4.38 -3.12 16.39
C ALA A 28 3.09 -3.71 16.97
N ARG A 29 2.54 -3.09 18.01
CA ARG A 29 1.14 -3.28 18.36
C ARG A 29 0.36 -3.07 17.05
N ASP A 30 -0.51 -3.99 16.65
CA ASP A 30 -1.32 -3.83 15.44
C ASP A 30 -1.96 -2.43 15.47
N ILE A 31 -1.48 -1.55 14.59
CA ILE A 31 -2.03 -0.19 14.48
C ILE A 31 -3.39 -0.39 13.81
N PRO A 32 -4.49 0.05 14.44
CA PRO A 32 -5.84 -0.28 13.96
C PRO A 32 -6.20 0.67 12.82
N ILE A 33 -5.50 0.50 11.70
CA ILE A 33 -5.90 1.07 10.42
C ILE A 33 -7.08 0.24 9.93
N ASN A 34 -8.24 0.89 9.83
CA ASN A 34 -9.45 0.22 9.37
C ASN A 34 -9.37 -0.01 7.86
N ILE A 35 -9.24 -1.26 7.47
CA ILE A 35 -9.15 -1.69 6.08
C ILE A 35 -10.18 -2.80 5.86
N ASP A 36 -11.21 -2.53 5.06
CA ASP A 36 -12.13 -3.59 4.65
C ASP A 36 -11.51 -4.38 3.48
N ALA A 37 -11.12 -5.62 3.77
CA ALA A 37 -10.55 -6.54 2.79
C ALA A 37 -11.45 -6.76 1.56
N ASN A 38 -12.77 -6.74 1.71
CA ASN A 38 -13.69 -6.89 0.57
C ASN A 38 -13.60 -5.69 -0.37
N GLU A 39 -13.59 -4.49 0.21
CA GLU A 39 -13.63 -3.24 -0.53
C GLU A 39 -12.32 -3.03 -1.27
N ILE A 40 -11.18 -3.27 -0.61
CA ILE A 40 -9.89 -3.25 -1.29
C ILE A 40 -9.80 -4.35 -2.35
N LYS A 41 -10.26 -5.59 -2.08
CA LYS A 41 -10.21 -6.66 -3.09
C LYS A 41 -11.04 -6.31 -4.33
N LYS A 42 -12.26 -5.78 -4.16
CA LYS A 42 -13.08 -5.30 -5.27
C LYS A 42 -12.37 -4.19 -6.05
N LEU A 43 -11.79 -3.22 -5.36
CA LEU A 43 -11.07 -2.12 -6.00
C LEU A 43 -9.87 -2.63 -6.83
N ILE A 44 -9.11 -3.59 -6.28
CA ILE A 44 -8.02 -4.24 -7.01
C ILE A 44 -8.57 -4.96 -8.24
N ASP A 45 -9.66 -5.72 -8.10
CA ASP A 45 -10.23 -6.49 -9.21
C ASP A 45 -10.75 -5.58 -10.32
N ILE A 46 -11.40 -4.47 -9.96
CA ILE A 46 -11.82 -3.42 -10.89
C ILE A 46 -10.62 -2.91 -11.68
N PHE A 47 -9.59 -2.41 -10.98
CA PHE A 47 -8.43 -1.85 -11.66
C PHE A 47 -7.62 -2.90 -12.41
N PHE A 48 -7.61 -4.15 -11.95
CA PHE A 48 -6.93 -5.25 -12.60
C PHE A 48 -7.63 -5.68 -13.90
N GLN A 49 -8.96 -5.73 -13.89
CA GLN A 49 -9.78 -6.01 -15.08
C GLN A 49 -9.71 -4.86 -16.08
N ALA A 50 -9.83 -3.62 -15.62
CA ALA A 50 -9.59 -2.44 -16.44
C ALA A 50 -8.17 -2.48 -17.04
N ARG A 51 -7.18 -2.99 -16.29
CA ARG A 51 -5.80 -3.20 -16.78
C ARG A 51 -5.66 -4.17 -17.95
N GLU A 52 -6.50 -5.19 -18.03
CA GLU A 52 -6.49 -6.13 -19.15
C GLU A 52 -6.97 -5.45 -20.44
N GLU A 53 -7.79 -4.41 -20.33
CA GLU A 53 -8.12 -3.47 -21.41
C GLU A 53 -6.99 -2.44 -21.64
N PHE A 54 -6.25 -2.07 -20.59
CA PHE A 54 -5.04 -1.22 -20.64
C PHE A 54 -3.74 -1.94 -21.09
N LYS A 55 -3.82 -3.16 -21.65
CA LYS A 55 -2.69 -4.04 -22.04
C LYS A 55 -1.57 -3.40 -22.89
N ASN A 56 -1.81 -2.23 -23.48
CA ASN A 56 -0.81 -1.49 -24.25
C ASN A 56 0.17 -0.65 -23.40
N VAL A 57 -0.10 -0.38 -22.12
CA VAL A 57 0.77 0.47 -21.28
C VAL A 57 1.76 -0.33 -20.41
N ILE A 58 1.39 -1.54 -20.00
CA ILE A 58 2.18 -2.36 -19.04
C ILE A 58 3.56 -2.78 -19.59
N LYS A 59 3.80 -2.69 -20.90
CA LYS A 59 5.08 -3.08 -21.53
C LYS A 59 6.20 -2.05 -21.44
N ARG A 60 5.99 -0.84 -20.89
CA ARG A 60 7.03 0.20 -20.89
C ARG A 60 7.30 0.71 -19.48
N ARG A 61 8.47 0.38 -18.93
CA ARG A 61 9.09 1.23 -17.91
C ARG A 61 9.35 2.57 -18.60
N LEU A 62 8.52 3.56 -18.31
CA LEU A 62 8.66 4.90 -18.89
C LEU A 62 10.05 5.47 -18.53
N THR A 63 10.63 6.25 -19.43
CA THR A 63 11.87 6.98 -19.17
C THR A 63 11.62 8.11 -18.16
N ASP A 64 12.68 8.60 -17.51
CA ASP A 64 12.57 9.77 -16.62
C ASP A 64 11.96 11.00 -17.33
N SER A 65 12.14 11.14 -18.64
CA SER A 65 11.53 12.22 -19.43
C SER A 65 10.01 12.06 -19.53
N GLN A 66 9.53 10.84 -19.79
CA GLN A 66 8.11 10.54 -19.86
C GLN A 66 7.43 10.69 -18.49
N ILE A 67 8.10 10.27 -17.40
CA ILE A 67 7.59 10.50 -16.04
C ILE A 67 7.49 12.01 -15.74
N LYS A 68 8.48 12.81 -16.16
CA LYS A 68 8.44 14.26 -16.00
C LYS A 68 7.30 14.92 -16.78
N GLU A 69 7.02 14.44 -18.00
CA GLU A 69 5.86 14.91 -18.78
C GLU A 69 4.55 14.68 -18.02
N GLU A 70 4.41 13.51 -17.38
CA GLU A 70 3.23 13.20 -16.56
C GLU A 70 3.19 13.98 -15.24
N GLU A 71 4.34 14.21 -14.60
CA GLU A 71 4.46 15.09 -13.43
C GLU A 71 4.05 16.54 -13.74
N ASN A 72 4.21 17.00 -14.99
CA ASN A 72 3.92 18.36 -15.44
C ASN A 72 2.46 18.59 -15.87
N ARG A 73 1.61 17.57 -15.93
CA ARG A 73 0.18 17.78 -16.19
C ARG A 73 -0.44 18.59 -15.05
N GLU A 74 -1.32 19.52 -15.39
CA GLU A 74 -2.01 20.36 -14.41
C GLU A 74 -2.93 19.48 -13.54
N ILE A 75 -2.54 19.27 -12.28
CA ILE A 75 -3.28 18.50 -11.30
C ILE A 75 -3.53 19.43 -10.11
N LYS A 76 -4.80 19.53 -9.69
CA LYS A 76 -5.19 20.26 -8.48
C LYS A 76 -4.78 19.45 -7.24
N ARG A 77 -3.50 19.53 -6.86
CA ARG A 77 -2.92 18.84 -5.71
C ARG A 77 -1.89 19.73 -4.99
N THR A 78 -1.59 19.42 -3.73
CA THR A 78 -0.40 19.99 -3.08
C THR A 78 0.85 19.64 -3.89
N ASN A 79 1.74 20.61 -4.08
CA ASN A 79 3.04 20.38 -4.72
C ASN A 79 3.73 19.16 -4.07
N ILE A 80 4.31 18.25 -4.87
CA ILE A 80 4.78 16.97 -4.34
C ILE A 80 5.93 17.12 -3.34
N GLU A 81 6.79 18.11 -3.53
CA GLU A 81 7.89 18.40 -2.60
C GLU A 81 7.35 18.90 -1.26
N LEU A 82 6.34 19.76 -1.30
CA LEU A 82 5.65 20.24 -0.09
C LEU A 82 4.87 19.11 0.60
N LYS A 83 4.16 18.26 -0.15
CA LYS A 83 3.45 17.08 0.34
C LYS A 83 4.40 16.12 1.07
N ASN A 84 5.53 15.81 0.44
CA ASN A 84 6.56 14.95 1.03
C ASN A 84 7.15 15.57 2.30
N LYS A 85 7.37 16.89 2.32
CA LYS A 85 7.86 17.60 3.50
C LYS A 85 6.86 17.55 4.67
N ILE A 86 5.57 17.81 4.40
CA ILE A 86 4.51 17.80 5.42
C ILE A 86 4.36 16.40 6.04
N ASN A 87 4.42 15.36 5.20
CA ASN A 87 4.26 13.98 5.65
C ASN A 87 5.60 13.34 6.09
N ASN A 88 6.72 14.05 6.04
CA ASN A 88 8.04 13.49 6.34
C ASN A 88 8.34 12.19 5.54
N ILE A 89 8.09 12.23 4.23
CA ILE A 89 8.49 11.16 3.30
C ILE A 89 9.95 11.34 2.91
N SER A 90 10.73 10.26 2.97
CA SER A 90 12.12 10.30 2.53
C SER A 90 12.21 10.40 1.00
N GLN A 91 13.28 11.05 0.52
CA GLN A 91 13.52 11.17 -0.92
C GLN A 91 13.67 9.80 -1.60
N ASP A 92 14.33 8.84 -0.92
CA ASP A 92 14.51 7.49 -1.43
C ASP A 92 13.21 6.72 -1.51
N TYR A 93 12.33 6.86 -0.51
CA TYR A 93 11.01 6.23 -0.55
C TYR A 93 10.18 6.82 -1.69
N TYR A 94 10.10 8.14 -1.82
CA TYR A 94 9.40 8.78 -2.93
C TYR A 94 9.93 8.29 -4.29
N LYS A 95 11.25 8.36 -4.49
CA LYS A 95 11.88 8.02 -5.79
C LYS A 95 11.68 6.55 -6.17
N ASN A 96 11.85 5.63 -5.22
CA ASN A 96 11.89 4.20 -5.50
C ASN A 96 10.53 3.51 -5.35
N VAL A 97 9.60 4.09 -4.56
CA VAL A 97 8.30 3.49 -4.26
C VAL A 97 7.16 4.28 -4.91
N ILE A 98 7.14 5.60 -4.87
CA ILE A 98 6.00 6.37 -5.39
C ILE A 98 6.21 6.73 -6.86
N ARG A 99 7.30 7.44 -7.18
CA ARG A 99 7.57 8.03 -8.50
C ARG A 99 7.61 7.01 -9.62
N CYS A 100 8.13 5.80 -9.36
CA CYS A 100 8.21 4.74 -10.36
C CYS A 100 6.83 4.19 -10.80
N ARG A 101 5.75 4.58 -10.11
CA ARG A 101 4.36 4.16 -10.38
C ARG A 101 3.51 5.24 -11.05
N ILE A 102 4.03 6.48 -11.17
CA ILE A 102 3.37 7.58 -11.90
C ILE A 102 2.85 7.20 -13.28
N PRO A 103 3.54 6.35 -14.09
CA PRO A 103 3.01 5.93 -15.39
C PRO A 103 1.60 5.34 -15.36
N TYR A 104 1.20 4.70 -14.26
CA TYR A 104 -0.11 4.07 -14.11
C TYR A 104 -1.20 5.03 -13.61
N PHE A 105 -0.82 6.23 -13.14
CA PHE A 105 -1.74 7.10 -12.44
C PHE A 105 -2.76 7.76 -13.36
N ASN A 106 -2.39 8.05 -14.61
CA ASN A 106 -3.35 8.61 -15.56
C ASN A 106 -4.42 7.59 -15.94
N GLU A 107 -4.05 6.32 -16.11
CA GLU A 107 -5.05 5.26 -16.38
C GLU A 107 -6.08 5.19 -15.26
N ILE A 108 -5.62 5.25 -14.00
CA ILE A 108 -6.52 5.26 -12.83
C ILE A 108 -7.37 6.53 -12.84
N LYS A 109 -6.77 7.70 -13.04
CA LYS A 109 -7.49 8.98 -13.05
C LYS A 109 -8.55 9.03 -14.17
N ASP A 110 -8.19 8.62 -15.37
CA ASP A 110 -9.08 8.63 -16.53
C ASP A 110 -10.22 7.63 -16.34
N TYR A 111 -9.93 6.43 -15.80
CA TYR A 111 -10.94 5.43 -15.46
C TYR A 111 -11.94 5.96 -14.42
N LEU A 112 -11.45 6.53 -13.31
CA LEU A 112 -12.29 7.08 -12.25
C LEU A 112 -13.04 8.35 -12.66
N GLY A 113 -12.55 9.07 -13.67
CA GLY A 113 -13.17 10.28 -14.20
C GLY A 113 -14.28 10.01 -15.23
N ASP A 114 -14.45 8.77 -15.67
CA ASP A 114 -15.52 8.38 -16.57
C ASP A 114 -16.86 8.26 -15.81
N SER A 115 -17.90 8.89 -16.35
CA SER A 115 -19.26 8.82 -15.79
C SER A 115 -19.82 7.40 -15.74
N GLU A 116 -19.36 6.48 -16.61
CA GLU A 116 -19.78 5.08 -16.56
C GLU A 116 -19.24 4.35 -15.33
N ASN A 117 -18.16 4.86 -14.73
CA ASN A 117 -17.48 4.27 -13.57
C ASN A 117 -17.75 5.04 -12.25
N GLU A 118 -18.87 5.77 -12.17
CA GLU A 118 -19.20 6.61 -11.00
C GLU A 118 -19.24 5.78 -9.70
N ASN A 119 -19.80 4.57 -9.74
CA ASN A 119 -19.87 3.68 -8.56
C ASN A 119 -18.48 3.22 -8.08
N GLU A 120 -17.57 2.97 -9.02
CA GLU A 120 -16.18 2.60 -8.75
C GLU A 120 -15.41 3.79 -8.16
N ASN A 121 -15.70 5.00 -8.64
CA ASN A 121 -15.16 6.23 -8.08
C ASN A 121 -15.67 6.51 -6.65
N GLU A 122 -16.97 6.34 -6.38
CA GLU A 122 -17.51 6.41 -5.02
C GLU A 122 -16.84 5.40 -4.09
N ARG A 123 -16.61 4.17 -4.57
CA ARG A 123 -15.88 3.14 -3.81
C ARG A 123 -14.44 3.54 -3.53
N TYR A 124 -13.74 4.08 -4.53
CA TYR A 124 -12.38 4.59 -4.38
C TYR A 124 -12.33 5.68 -3.30
N ILE A 125 -13.23 6.66 -3.37
CA ILE A 125 -13.32 7.78 -2.41
C ILE A 125 -13.58 7.25 -1.00
N TYR A 126 -14.56 6.37 -0.82
CA TYR A 126 -14.87 5.79 0.49
C TYR A 126 -13.65 5.07 1.11
N ILE A 127 -12.93 4.29 0.30
CA ILE A 127 -11.73 3.56 0.75
C ILE A 127 -10.61 4.55 1.12
N SER A 128 -10.36 5.55 0.27
CA SER A 128 -9.27 6.50 0.51
C SER A 128 -9.53 7.35 1.75
N GLU A 129 -10.76 7.82 1.95
CA GLU A 129 -11.18 8.55 3.16
C GLU A 129 -11.03 7.70 4.41
N THR A 130 -11.57 6.47 4.42
CA THR A 130 -11.49 5.55 5.58
C THR A 130 -10.05 5.26 5.99
N ILE A 131 -9.17 5.01 5.00
CA ILE A 131 -7.75 4.79 5.25
C ILE A 131 -7.11 6.06 5.80
N ASN A 132 -7.39 7.23 5.19
CA ASN A 132 -6.78 8.49 5.59
C ASN A 132 -7.19 8.90 7.01
N GLU A 133 -8.46 8.72 7.39
CA GLU A 133 -8.95 8.93 8.75
C GLU A 133 -8.12 8.15 9.77
N SER A 134 -7.87 6.87 9.47
CA SER A 134 -7.03 6.01 10.31
C SER A 134 -5.58 6.49 10.36
N LEU A 135 -4.99 6.84 9.21
CA LEU A 135 -3.62 7.34 9.14
C LEU A 135 -3.42 8.63 9.93
N ILE A 136 -4.41 9.53 9.90
CA ILE A 136 -4.40 10.77 10.69
C ILE A 136 -4.54 10.45 12.18
N ALA A 137 -5.49 9.58 12.56
CA ALA A 137 -5.72 9.20 13.95
C ALA A 137 -4.47 8.59 14.60
N TYR A 138 -3.72 7.78 13.85
CA TYR A 138 -2.52 7.09 14.34
C TYR A 138 -1.22 7.72 13.83
N LYS A 139 -1.23 8.96 13.34
CA LYS A 139 -0.04 9.63 12.79
C LYS A 139 1.16 9.61 13.74
N LYS A 140 0.92 9.73 15.06
CA LYS A 140 1.97 9.72 16.08
C LYS A 140 2.73 8.39 16.17
N GLU A 141 2.12 7.28 15.74
CA GLU A 141 2.75 5.97 15.68
C GLU A 141 3.67 5.83 14.45
N PHE A 142 3.60 6.78 13.50
CA PHE A 142 4.42 6.83 12.29
C PHE A 142 5.26 8.11 12.22
N PRO A 143 6.47 8.12 12.80
CA PRO A 143 7.37 9.27 12.72
C PRO A 143 7.74 9.67 11.27
N GLU A 144 7.73 8.71 10.36
CA GLU A 144 7.96 8.87 8.93
C GLU A 144 6.79 8.21 8.19
N PHE A 145 6.14 8.95 7.30
CA PHE A 145 4.96 8.43 6.58
C PHE A 145 5.33 7.33 5.57
N ASP A 146 6.61 7.16 5.26
CA ASP A 146 7.17 5.99 4.57
C ASP A 146 6.72 4.69 5.25
N LYS A 147 6.80 4.64 6.58
CA LYS A 147 6.41 3.47 7.38
C LYS A 147 4.90 3.27 7.39
N ALA A 148 4.14 4.36 7.34
CA ALA A 148 2.69 4.31 7.27
C ALA A 148 2.22 3.71 5.94
N LEU A 149 2.80 4.15 4.82
CA LEU A 149 2.49 3.62 3.49
C LEU A 149 2.96 2.17 3.33
N ASP A 150 4.15 1.81 3.80
CA ASP A 150 4.64 0.43 3.76
C ASP A 150 3.78 -0.51 4.61
N TYR A 151 3.38 -0.07 5.82
CA TYR A 151 2.45 -0.81 6.67
C TYR A 151 1.09 -0.98 5.99
N LEU A 152 0.53 0.08 5.41
CA LEU A 152 -0.74 0.02 4.70
C LEU A 152 -0.70 -1.01 3.55
N ILE A 153 0.36 -1.00 2.74
CA ILE A 153 0.57 -1.97 1.66
C ILE A 153 0.58 -3.40 2.21
N LYS A 154 1.42 -3.66 3.23
CA LYS A 154 1.57 -4.99 3.82
C LYS A 154 0.28 -5.48 4.46
N LYS A 155 -0.40 -4.63 5.22
CA LYS A 155 -1.66 -4.96 5.89
C LYS A 155 -2.78 -5.23 4.89
N SER A 156 -2.84 -4.46 3.80
CA SER A 156 -3.82 -4.69 2.73
C SER A 156 -3.62 -6.06 2.08
N ILE A 157 -2.36 -6.43 1.78
CA ILE A 157 -2.02 -7.75 1.24
C ILE A 157 -2.41 -8.85 2.23
N GLU A 158 -1.97 -8.74 3.49
CA GLU A 158 -2.26 -9.70 4.55
C GLU A 158 -3.76 -9.93 4.73
N LEU A 159 -4.55 -8.87 4.87
CA LEU A 159 -5.99 -8.96 5.09
C LEU A 159 -6.72 -9.62 3.92
N ILE A 160 -6.28 -9.35 2.69
CA ILE A 160 -6.85 -9.97 1.51
C ILE A 160 -6.44 -11.44 1.44
N GLU A 161 -5.17 -11.78 1.67
CA GLU A 161 -4.70 -13.16 1.62
C GLU A 161 -5.35 -14.04 2.68
N VAL A 162 -5.55 -13.51 3.89
CA VAL A 162 -6.28 -14.21 4.97
C VAL A 162 -7.73 -14.54 4.56
N LYS A 163 -8.38 -13.66 3.79
CA LYS A 163 -9.80 -13.79 3.47
C LYS A 163 -10.08 -14.51 2.14
N PHE A 164 -9.28 -14.24 1.13
CA PHE A 164 -9.51 -14.66 -0.27
C PHE A 164 -8.45 -15.62 -0.79
N GLY A 165 -7.40 -15.91 -0.02
CA GLY A 165 -6.26 -16.72 -0.43
C GLY A 165 -5.15 -15.93 -1.12
N ASP A 166 -4.08 -16.62 -1.48
CA ASP A 166 -2.84 -16.03 -1.99
C ASP A 166 -3.05 -15.11 -3.20
N LEU A 167 -2.50 -13.91 -3.12
CA LEU A 167 -2.52 -12.96 -4.23
C LEU A 167 -1.35 -13.22 -5.19
N SER A 168 -1.61 -13.06 -6.49
CA SER A 168 -0.56 -13.06 -7.50
C SER A 168 0.39 -11.87 -7.34
N ILE A 169 1.59 -11.97 -7.94
CA ILE A 169 2.57 -10.87 -7.96
C ILE A 169 1.96 -9.61 -8.61
N SER A 170 1.11 -9.79 -9.62
CA SER A 170 0.48 -8.68 -10.33
C SER A 170 -0.57 -7.97 -9.47
N GLU A 171 -1.37 -8.71 -8.71
CA GLU A 171 -2.33 -8.12 -7.74
C GLU A 171 -1.60 -7.39 -6.61
N LYS A 172 -0.52 -7.98 -6.06
CA LYS A 172 0.33 -7.30 -5.06
C LYS A 172 0.95 -6.01 -5.60
N ASN A 173 1.31 -5.98 -6.89
CA ASN A 173 1.80 -4.77 -7.53
C ASN A 173 0.69 -3.73 -7.74
N MET A 174 -0.53 -4.17 -8.06
CA MET A 174 -1.69 -3.29 -8.18
C MET A 174 -1.99 -2.57 -6.86
N ILE A 175 -1.97 -3.28 -5.73
CA ILE A 175 -2.11 -2.68 -4.39
C ILE A 175 -1.10 -1.55 -4.18
N LYS A 176 0.17 -1.79 -4.52
CA LYS A 176 1.23 -0.77 -4.39
C LYS A 176 0.99 0.44 -5.30
N ILE A 177 0.43 0.22 -6.50
CA ILE A 177 0.09 1.29 -7.44
C ILE A 177 -1.05 2.14 -6.90
N ILE A 178 -2.14 1.52 -6.45
CA ILE A 178 -3.31 2.21 -5.90
C ILE A 178 -2.92 3.06 -4.68
N ILE A 179 -2.17 2.51 -3.74
CA ILE A 179 -1.75 3.26 -2.54
C ILE A 179 -0.81 4.42 -2.90
N ALA A 180 0.11 4.22 -3.86
CA ALA A 180 0.97 5.30 -4.34
C ALA A 180 0.17 6.39 -5.08
N TYR A 181 -0.86 5.99 -5.83
CA TYR A 181 -1.80 6.89 -6.50
C TYR A 181 -2.55 7.76 -5.48
N MET A 182 -3.17 7.15 -4.47
CA MET A 182 -3.89 7.85 -3.42
C MET A 182 -3.00 8.86 -2.69
N TYR A 183 -1.75 8.51 -2.39
CA TYR A 183 -0.82 9.48 -1.80
C TYR A 183 -0.47 10.62 -2.76
N TYR A 184 -0.15 10.31 -4.02
CA TYR A 184 0.28 11.30 -5.01
C TYR A 184 -0.84 12.29 -5.37
N TYR A 185 -2.08 11.83 -5.46
CA TYR A 185 -3.28 12.66 -5.68
C TYR A 185 -3.85 13.29 -4.41
N CYS A 186 -3.12 13.20 -3.29
CA CYS A 186 -3.43 13.87 -2.03
C CYS A 186 -4.63 13.29 -1.26
N ASP A 187 -5.06 12.06 -1.56
CA ASP A 187 -6.11 11.36 -0.82
C ASP A 187 -5.59 10.77 0.52
N LEU A 188 -4.29 10.46 0.61
CA LEU A 188 -3.65 9.99 1.86
C LEU A 188 -2.66 11.01 2.43
N GLY A 189 -2.67 11.13 3.76
CA GLY A 189 -1.78 12.00 4.52
C GLY A 189 -2.22 13.46 4.49
N GLU A 190 -1.47 14.30 5.20
CA GLU A 190 -1.80 15.73 5.31
C GLU A 190 -1.55 16.48 4.00
N ASN A 191 -2.42 17.44 3.72
CA ASN A 191 -2.39 18.30 2.55
C ASN A 191 -2.10 19.74 2.96
N TYR A 192 -1.50 20.51 2.05
CA TYR A 192 -1.41 21.94 2.23
C TYR A 192 -2.72 22.59 1.77
N GLU A 193 -3.48 23.12 2.73
CA GLU A 193 -4.57 24.05 2.46
C GLU A 193 -3.98 25.46 2.39
N ASP A 194 -4.03 26.09 1.22
CA ASP A 194 -3.63 27.48 1.10
C ASP A 194 -4.64 28.33 1.87
N LYS A 195 -4.23 28.96 2.97
CA LYS A 195 -5.08 29.81 3.83
C LYS A 195 -5.37 31.16 3.18
N THR A 196 -5.79 31.15 1.93
CA THR A 196 -6.00 32.32 1.09
C THR A 196 -7.35 32.22 0.36
N LYS A 197 -8.43 32.04 1.13
CA LYS A 197 -9.60 32.96 1.20
C LYS A 197 -10.72 32.37 2.04
#